data_AF-A0A661UGI1-F1
#
_entry.id   AF-A0A661UGI1-F1
#
_cell.length_a   1.000
_cell.length_b   1.000
_cell.length_c   1.000
_cell.angle_alpha   90.00
_cell.angle_beta   90.00
_cell.angle_gamma   90.00
#
_symmetry.space_group_name_H-M   'P 1'
#
loop_
_entity.id
_entity.type
_entity.pdbx_description
1 polymer ?
#
loop_
_entity_poly.entity_id
_entity_poly.type
_entity_poly.pdbx_seq_one_letter_code
_entity_poly.pdbx_strand_id
1 'polypeptide(L)'
;MKQLLVFCLIGIIIAGCGHRKRPTGGPRDTVKPEIISISPNEFSDISNMDIEVVFSKPIERNTIISGLYIYPPILNKKFKWDKNVLIIKILETLEDSTNYFFTFAKTIKGEHRNELNDEYTFTFSSGNLNTNRISGEIIYEDTDDASKPVNLKLMSSDSTFILKRELSHKTYELNNLNNIDHIIEAYIDLNNNNNYEYGKEPYCYYQVPANLFSSVDLEMSYEDSLKPELKSAKAVWNNMIELTCSEQISGFDAIQIHTADSLSQQILIIENSLNSDVLSILTEPLDTLRYNITITRLKDMKMNCSDSLQIFVDGSVVQDSIPPEIISVFPRNGATVDNLKPRIMIQFSEIILEQNFSAKLRALESGEEFQLELIEKNSDRYKLKPVGKLKNYSSYTLSVNVSDLTGNNSAEDDVITFIPILR
;
A
#
# COMPACT_ATOMS: atom_id res chain seq x y z
N MET A 1 92.38 5.47 35.79
CA MET A 1 91.29 4.49 36.03
C MET A 1 90.06 5.08 36.73
N LYS A 2 90.16 6.06 37.66
CA LYS A 2 88.99 6.67 38.32
C LYS A 2 88.07 7.53 37.41
N GLN A 3 88.62 8.23 36.42
CA GLN A 3 87.81 9.12 35.54
C GLN A 3 86.95 8.38 34.50
N LEU A 4 87.37 7.17 34.08
CA LEU A 4 86.59 6.33 33.16
C LEU A 4 85.35 5.73 33.85
N LEU A 5 85.45 5.48 35.17
CA LEU A 5 84.39 4.89 35.99
C LEU A 5 83.28 5.91 36.30
N VAL A 6 83.64 7.19 36.46
CA VAL A 6 82.68 8.29 36.64
C VAL A 6 81.89 8.58 35.35
N PHE A 7 82.54 8.51 34.18
CA PHE A 7 81.85 8.68 32.90
C PHE A 7 80.89 7.53 32.59
N CYS A 8 81.24 6.31 32.99
CA CYS A 8 80.38 5.13 32.83
C CYS A 8 79.17 5.15 33.78
N LEU A 9 79.33 5.69 35.00
CA LEU A 9 78.24 5.81 35.97
C LEU A 9 77.21 6.90 35.59
N ILE A 10 77.66 8.00 34.97
CA ILE A 10 76.78 9.08 34.47
C ILE A 10 75.99 8.61 33.23
N GLY A 11 76.56 7.74 32.39
CA GLY A 11 75.86 7.16 31.23
C GLY A 11 74.66 6.27 31.57
N ILE A 12 74.64 5.66 32.76
CA ILE A 12 73.55 4.76 33.18
C ILE A 12 72.31 5.56 33.65
N ILE A 13 72.47 6.80 34.11
CA ILE A 13 71.37 7.62 34.66
C ILE A 13 70.51 8.22 33.54
N ILE A 14 71.08 8.46 32.35
CA ILE A 14 70.33 8.98 31.17
C ILE A 14 69.60 7.89 30.37
N ALA A 15 69.84 6.61 30.64
CA ALA A 15 69.10 5.50 30.02
C ALA A 15 67.78 5.16 30.74
N GLY A 16 67.49 5.79 31.88
CA GLY A 16 66.27 5.58 32.68
C GLY A 16 65.05 6.39 32.24
N CYS A 17 64.94 6.73 30.94
CA CYS A 17 63.77 7.43 30.42
C CYS A 17 62.59 6.44 30.38
N GLY A 18 61.84 6.37 31.48
CA GLY A 18 60.64 5.56 31.61
C GLY A 18 59.67 5.87 30.47
N HIS A 19 59.50 4.90 29.58
CA HIS A 19 58.56 4.97 28.47
C HIS A 19 57.15 5.11 29.06
N ARG A 20 56.58 6.33 29.07
CA ARG A 20 55.17 6.55 29.40
C ARG A 20 54.34 5.81 28.36
N LYS A 21 54.05 4.53 28.61
CA LYS A 21 52.98 3.82 27.92
C LYS A 21 51.72 4.66 28.14
N ARG A 22 51.08 5.07 27.05
CA ARG A 22 49.75 5.69 27.13
C ARG A 22 48.88 4.74 27.95
N PRO A 23 48.13 5.20 28.96
CA PRO A 23 47.20 4.32 29.64
C PRO A 23 46.32 3.69 28.56
N THR A 24 46.43 2.36 28.40
CA THR A 24 45.51 1.60 27.57
C THR A 24 44.15 1.81 28.20
N GLY A 25 43.33 2.64 27.56
CA GLY A 25 41.98 2.91 28.04
C GLY A 25 41.26 1.59 28.30
N GLY A 26 40.40 1.58 29.32
CA GLY A 26 39.56 0.43 29.59
C GLY A 26 38.71 0.04 28.37
N PRO A 27 38.06 -1.13 28.39
CA PRO A 27 37.16 -1.53 27.32
C PRO A 27 36.13 -0.43 27.04
N ARG A 28 35.83 -0.22 25.75
CA ARG A 28 34.82 0.75 25.32
C ARG A 28 33.49 0.39 25.97
N ASP A 29 32.82 1.36 26.60
CA ASP A 29 31.45 1.17 27.09
C ASP A 29 30.52 0.99 25.89
N THR A 30 29.87 -0.16 25.80
CA THR A 30 28.91 -0.50 24.73
C THR A 30 27.48 -0.57 25.23
N VAL A 31 27.24 -0.39 26.54
CA VAL A 31 25.90 -0.51 27.12
C VAL A 31 25.15 0.81 26.89
N LYS A 32 24.00 0.72 26.21
CA LYS A 32 23.15 1.86 25.87
C LYS A 32 22.39 2.40 27.10
N PRO A 33 22.22 3.72 27.24
CA PRO A 33 21.32 4.31 28.23
C PRO A 33 19.85 4.01 27.92
N GLU A 34 19.03 4.00 28.97
CA GLU A 34 17.58 3.77 28.93
C GLU A 34 16.89 4.72 29.91
N ILE A 35 15.60 4.99 29.72
CA ILE A 35 14.77 5.67 30.71
C ILE A 35 14.22 4.61 31.66
N ILE A 36 14.60 4.69 32.94
CA ILE A 36 14.19 3.75 33.99
C ILE A 36 12.82 4.13 34.54
N SER A 37 12.57 5.42 34.73
CA SER A 37 11.31 5.91 35.29
C SER A 37 11.07 7.37 34.93
N ILE A 38 9.80 7.75 34.94
CA ILE A 38 9.34 9.12 34.78
C ILE A 38 8.35 9.47 35.89
N SER A 39 8.43 10.68 36.41
CA SER A 39 7.52 11.22 37.43
C SER A 39 7.07 12.63 37.02
N PRO A 40 5.78 12.97 37.08
CA PRO A 40 4.66 12.08 37.44
C PRO A 40 4.49 10.93 36.43
N ASN A 41 3.66 9.94 36.77
CA ASN A 41 3.43 8.80 35.89
C ASN A 41 2.77 9.25 34.57
N GLU A 42 2.92 8.47 33.51
CA GLU A 42 2.24 8.71 32.23
C GLU A 42 0.72 8.89 32.45
N PHE A 43 0.13 9.78 31.66
CA PHE A 43 -1.26 10.25 31.71
C PHE A 43 -1.65 11.09 32.93
N SER A 44 -0.68 11.50 33.76
CA SER A 44 -0.93 12.43 34.86
C SER A 44 -1.08 13.88 34.36
N ASP A 45 -1.80 14.70 35.14
CA ASP A 45 -1.90 16.14 34.93
C ASP A 45 -0.60 16.84 35.36
N ILE A 46 0.03 17.56 34.42
CA ILE A 46 1.30 18.28 34.60
C ILE A 46 1.14 19.80 34.67
N SER A 47 -0.09 20.33 34.73
CA SER A 47 -0.38 21.78 34.72
C SER A 47 0.45 22.59 35.71
N ASN A 48 0.86 22.01 36.85
CA ASN A 48 1.68 22.65 37.88
C ASN A 48 2.81 21.75 38.41
N MET A 49 3.29 20.80 37.60
CA MET A 49 4.32 19.84 38.01
C MET A 49 5.56 19.92 37.12
N ASP A 50 6.73 19.69 37.73
CA ASP A 50 7.94 19.41 36.99
C ASP A 50 7.94 17.93 36.56
N ILE A 51 8.61 17.61 35.44
CA ILE A 51 8.78 16.23 34.98
C ILE A 51 10.19 15.77 35.32
N GLU A 52 10.31 14.70 36.10
CA GLU A 52 11.57 14.05 36.44
C GLU A 52 11.74 12.76 35.64
N VAL A 53 12.85 12.67 34.91
CA VAL A 53 13.20 11.51 34.08
C VAL A 53 14.49 10.92 34.60
N VAL A 54 14.44 9.65 35.02
CA VAL A 54 15.59 8.93 35.55
C VAL A 54 16.16 8.04 34.44
N PHE A 55 17.40 8.29 34.05
CA PHE A 55 18.12 7.47 33.08
C PHE A 55 18.96 6.39 33.78
N SER A 56 19.24 5.29 33.10
CA SER A 56 20.12 4.23 33.61
C SER A 56 21.58 4.66 33.76
N LYS A 57 21.98 5.72 33.04
CA LYS A 57 23.33 6.29 33.03
C LYS A 57 23.30 7.80 32.84
N PRO A 58 24.37 8.52 33.19
CA PRO A 58 24.53 9.94 32.86
C PRO A 58 24.39 10.22 31.35
N ILE A 59 23.66 11.27 31.02
CA ILE A 59 23.34 11.70 29.65
C ILE A 59 24.13 12.95 29.27
N GLU A 60 24.59 13.01 28.01
CA GLU A 60 25.17 14.20 27.42
C GLU A 60 24.08 15.28 27.26
N ARG A 61 24.07 16.24 28.18
CA ARG A 61 22.98 17.22 28.35
C ARG A 61 22.60 17.99 27.09
N ASN A 62 23.57 18.30 26.22
CA ASN A 62 23.32 19.02 24.97
C ASN A 62 22.44 18.19 24.00
N THR A 63 22.50 16.87 24.06
CA THR A 63 21.73 15.99 23.17
C THR A 63 20.24 15.95 23.55
N ILE A 64 19.88 16.30 24.79
CA ILE A 64 18.47 16.47 25.20
C ILE A 64 17.82 17.64 24.44
N ILE A 65 18.56 18.72 24.19
CA ILE A 65 17.99 19.91 23.51
C ILE A 65 17.55 19.57 22.08
N SER A 66 18.31 18.73 21.38
CA SER A 66 18.00 18.28 20.02
C SER A 66 17.16 17.00 19.95
N GLY A 67 17.12 16.22 21.03
CA GLY A 67 16.51 14.89 21.06
C GLY A 67 15.22 14.78 21.85
N LEU A 68 14.81 15.82 22.58
CA LEU A 68 13.50 15.89 23.24
C LEU A 68 12.53 16.71 22.37
N TYR A 69 11.54 16.02 21.80
CA TYR A 69 10.43 16.61 21.07
C TYR A 69 9.21 16.68 21.99
N ILE A 70 8.53 17.82 22.01
CA ILE A 70 7.33 18.02 22.81
C ILE A 70 6.21 18.51 21.89
N TYR A 71 5.09 17.81 21.87
CA TYR A 71 3.89 18.20 21.14
C TYR A 71 2.66 18.23 22.07
N PRO A 72 1.85 19.30 22.09
CA PRO A 72 2.12 20.63 21.54
C PRO A 72 3.42 21.24 22.10
N PRO A 73 4.04 22.20 21.40
CA PRO A 73 5.33 22.74 21.81
C PRO A 73 5.23 23.53 23.11
N ILE A 74 6.05 23.15 24.11
CA ILE A 74 6.28 23.96 25.32
C ILE A 74 7.49 24.85 25.08
N LEU A 75 7.29 26.16 24.97
CA LEU A 75 8.32 27.13 24.60
C LEU A 75 9.18 27.51 25.81
N ASN A 76 8.55 27.91 26.91
CA ASN A 76 9.24 28.35 28.12
C ASN A 76 9.46 27.19 29.11
N LYS A 77 10.62 26.53 28.98
CA LYS A 77 11.04 25.42 29.86
C LYS A 77 12.51 25.53 30.26
N LYS A 78 12.87 24.94 31.41
CA LYS A 78 14.26 24.82 31.87
C LYS A 78 14.62 23.39 32.24
N PHE A 79 15.80 22.96 31.84
CA PHE A 79 16.36 21.68 32.25
C PHE A 79 17.27 21.85 33.47
N LYS A 80 17.03 21.07 34.52
CA LYS A 80 17.94 20.88 35.65
C LYS A 80 18.42 19.43 35.68
N TRP A 81 19.60 19.21 36.23
CA TRP A 81 20.22 17.89 36.28
C TRP A 81 20.70 17.57 37.68
N ASP A 82 20.40 16.35 38.13
CA ASP A 82 21.03 15.71 39.28
C ASP A 82 21.53 14.33 38.86
N LYS A 83 22.84 14.20 38.63
CA LYS A 83 23.49 12.99 38.11
C LYS A 83 22.81 12.48 36.81
N ASN A 84 22.10 11.36 36.88
CA ASN A 84 21.37 10.69 35.82
C ASN A 84 19.87 11.06 35.80
N VAL A 85 19.45 12.07 36.55
CA VAL A 85 18.08 12.57 36.60
C VAL A 85 17.99 13.91 35.86
N LEU A 86 17.10 13.98 34.87
CA LEU A 86 16.69 15.20 34.19
C LEU A 86 15.40 15.70 34.82
N ILE A 87 15.39 16.97 35.24
CA ILE A 87 14.19 17.66 35.72
C ILE A 87 13.82 18.72 34.69
N ILE A 88 12.66 18.56 34.07
CA ILE A 88 12.08 19.48 33.10
C ILE A 88 11.11 20.39 33.83
N LYS A 89 11.50 21.65 34.00
CA LYS A 89 10.65 22.68 34.60
C LYS A 89 9.85 23.39 33.53
N ILE A 90 8.53 23.35 33.65
CA ILE A 90 7.59 24.06 32.77
C ILE A 90 7.35 25.44 33.38
N LEU A 91 7.60 26.50 32.62
CA LEU A 91 7.57 27.90 33.10
C LEU A 91 6.53 28.75 32.36
N GLU A 92 5.57 28.09 31.71
CA GLU A 92 4.42 28.70 31.07
C GLU A 92 3.14 27.94 31.43
N THR A 93 2.01 28.61 31.24
CA THR A 93 0.70 27.99 31.40
C THR A 93 0.43 27.08 30.20
N LEU A 94 0.13 25.81 30.47
CA LEU A 94 -0.26 24.84 29.46
C LEU A 94 -1.72 25.03 29.05
N GLU A 95 -2.07 24.58 27.85
CA GLU A 95 -3.46 24.57 27.37
C GLU A 95 -4.28 23.58 28.18
N ASP A 96 -5.48 23.98 28.59
CA ASP A 96 -6.37 23.13 29.38
C ASP A 96 -7.03 22.04 28.52
N SER A 97 -7.26 20.88 29.12
CA SER A 97 -7.77 19.67 28.47
C SER A 97 -6.96 19.27 27.22
N THR A 98 -5.63 19.30 27.33
CA THR A 98 -4.70 18.99 26.24
C THR A 98 -3.68 17.94 26.67
N ASN A 99 -3.45 16.95 25.81
CA ASN A 99 -2.40 15.95 26.01
C ASN A 99 -1.07 16.46 25.42
N TYR A 100 0.00 16.35 26.20
CA TYR A 100 1.37 16.68 25.82
C TYR A 100 2.22 15.42 25.69
N PHE A 101 2.78 15.21 24.51
CA PHE A 101 3.62 14.07 24.12
C PHE A 101 5.09 14.47 24.22
N PHE A 102 5.83 13.83 25.11
CA PHE A 102 7.26 14.01 25.31
C PHE A 102 8.00 12.84 24.67
N THR A 103 8.59 13.06 23.51
CA THR A 103 9.36 12.06 22.77
C THR A 103 10.85 12.27 22.95
N PHE A 104 11.51 11.28 23.57
CA PHE A 104 12.95 11.17 23.75
C PHE A 104 13.51 10.32 22.61
N ALA A 105 14.06 10.97 21.59
CA ALA A 105 14.60 10.31 20.42
C ALA A 105 15.87 9.52 20.71
N LYS A 106 16.09 8.48 19.91
CA LYS A 106 17.26 7.59 19.99
C LYS A 106 18.60 8.33 19.91
N THR A 107 18.62 9.49 19.26
CA THR A 107 19.79 10.36 19.08
C THR A 107 20.31 10.99 20.38
N ILE A 108 19.57 10.91 21.50
CA ILE A 108 20.05 11.28 22.83
C ILE A 108 21.19 10.33 23.23
N LYS A 109 22.31 10.89 23.68
CA LYS A 109 23.53 10.11 23.95
C LYS A 109 23.89 10.12 25.43
N GLY A 110 24.39 9.00 25.91
CA GLY A 110 25.10 8.92 27.19
C GLY A 110 26.44 9.66 27.15
N GLU A 111 27.09 9.87 28.29
CA GLU A 111 28.42 10.51 28.37
C GLU A 111 29.50 9.77 27.54
N HIS A 112 29.33 8.47 27.31
CA HIS A 112 30.20 7.65 26.45
C HIS A 112 29.76 7.59 24.98
N ARG A 113 28.84 8.47 24.56
CA ARG A 113 28.33 8.64 23.18
C ARG A 113 27.56 7.45 22.60
N ASN A 114 27.10 6.54 23.46
CA ASN A 114 26.10 5.55 23.06
C ASN A 114 24.72 6.21 23.03
N GLU A 115 23.96 5.95 21.97
CA GLU A 115 22.56 6.35 21.81
C GLU A 115 21.64 5.63 22.79
N LEU A 116 20.47 6.21 23.06
CA LEU A 116 19.41 5.52 23.80
C LEU A 116 19.12 4.15 23.15
N ASN A 117 18.70 3.20 23.98
CA ASN A 117 18.35 1.89 23.46
C ASN A 117 17.20 1.96 22.46
N ASP A 118 16.20 2.79 22.77
CA ASP A 118 15.02 3.01 21.97
C ASP A 118 14.58 4.50 21.97
N GLU A 119 13.59 4.82 21.15
CA GLU A 119 12.80 6.04 21.27
C GLU A 119 11.67 5.85 22.29
N TYR A 120 11.46 6.84 23.17
CA TYR A 120 10.43 6.78 24.21
C TYR A 120 9.48 7.96 24.06
N THR A 121 8.18 7.72 23.93
CA THR A 121 7.14 8.77 23.98
C THR A 121 6.30 8.59 25.23
N PHE A 122 6.22 9.62 26.07
CA PHE A 122 5.33 9.68 27.23
C PHE A 122 4.25 10.74 27.02
N THR A 123 3.00 10.40 27.30
CA THR A 123 1.89 11.35 27.22
C THR A 123 1.49 11.84 28.61
N PHE A 124 1.29 13.14 28.77
CA PHE A 124 0.73 13.77 29.97
C PHE A 124 -0.50 14.58 29.61
N SER A 125 -1.34 14.95 30.58
CA SER A 125 -2.42 15.91 30.35
C SER A 125 -2.11 17.24 31.02
N SER A 126 -2.73 18.30 30.54
CA SER A 126 -2.94 19.54 31.28
C SER A 126 -4.44 19.65 31.47
N GLY A 127 -4.92 19.50 32.71
CA GLY A 127 -6.33 19.29 33.00
C GLY A 127 -6.81 17.89 32.61
N ASN A 128 -7.96 17.79 31.95
CA ASN A 128 -8.54 16.50 31.59
C ASN A 128 -7.78 15.81 30.45
N LEU A 129 -7.55 14.50 30.61
CA LEU A 129 -6.95 13.68 29.56
C LEU A 129 -7.89 13.55 28.36
N ASN A 130 -7.42 13.90 27.15
CA ASN A 130 -8.13 13.56 25.92
C ASN A 130 -8.02 12.06 25.66
N THR A 131 -9.13 11.45 25.28
CA THR A 131 -9.26 9.99 25.11
C THR A 131 -9.60 9.60 23.66
N ASN A 132 -9.38 10.51 22.71
CA ASN A 132 -9.66 10.21 21.31
C ASN A 132 -8.78 9.06 20.81
N ARG A 133 -9.36 8.29 19.89
CA ARG A 133 -8.78 7.06 19.38
C ARG A 133 -8.85 6.98 17.86
N ILE A 134 -7.77 6.46 17.27
CA ILE A 134 -7.74 5.99 15.88
C ILE A 134 -7.42 4.49 15.89
N SER A 135 -8.15 3.68 15.16
CA SER A 135 -7.85 2.24 15.02
C SER A 135 -8.28 1.71 13.66
N GLY A 136 -7.79 0.54 13.28
CA GLY A 136 -8.20 -0.14 12.06
C GLY A 136 -7.38 -1.39 11.82
N GLU A 137 -7.53 -1.94 10.63
CA GLU A 137 -6.74 -3.08 10.14
C GLU A 137 -5.57 -2.60 9.28
N ILE A 138 -4.57 -3.47 9.12
CA ILE A 138 -3.47 -3.29 8.17
C ILE A 138 -3.67 -4.27 7.02
N ILE A 139 -3.83 -3.73 5.83
CA ILE A 139 -4.06 -4.45 4.57
C ILE A 139 -2.76 -4.36 3.76
N TYR A 140 -2.30 -5.48 3.22
CA TYR A 140 -1.02 -5.56 2.51
C TYR A 140 -1.26 -5.92 1.04
N GLU A 141 -0.60 -5.19 0.13
CA GLU A 141 -0.56 -5.53 -1.30
C GLU A 141 0.16 -6.87 -1.53
N ASP A 142 1.32 -7.07 -0.90
CA ASP A 142 2.00 -8.36 -0.84
C ASP A 142 1.72 -9.03 0.51
N THR A 143 1.13 -10.23 0.47
CA THR A 143 0.79 -10.98 1.68
C THR A 143 2.01 -11.39 2.52
N ASP A 144 3.19 -11.47 1.91
CA ASP A 144 4.43 -11.81 2.64
C ASP A 144 4.88 -10.69 3.59
N ASP A 145 4.43 -9.45 3.33
CA ASP A 145 4.72 -8.29 4.18
C ASP A 145 3.96 -8.31 5.52
N ALA A 146 2.90 -9.11 5.63
CA ALA A 146 2.07 -9.19 6.85
C ALA A 146 2.82 -9.71 8.09
N SER A 147 4.02 -10.28 7.91
CA SER A 147 4.89 -10.74 8.98
C SER A 147 5.92 -9.70 9.47
N LYS A 148 6.00 -8.55 8.80
CA LYS A 148 7.02 -7.51 9.02
C LYS A 148 6.46 -6.37 9.87
N PRO A 149 7.31 -5.68 10.66
CA PRO A 149 6.87 -4.54 11.44
C PRO A 149 6.54 -3.33 10.54
N VAL A 150 5.41 -2.68 10.84
CA VAL A 150 4.99 -1.43 10.19
C VAL A 150 5.40 -0.25 11.08
N ASN A 151 6.20 0.65 10.54
CA ASN A 151 6.59 1.90 11.18
C ASN A 151 5.51 2.95 10.93
N LEU A 152 4.69 3.27 11.93
CA LEU A 152 3.69 4.33 11.89
C LEU A 152 4.23 5.62 12.52
N LYS A 153 3.98 6.74 11.85
CA LYS A 153 4.24 8.10 12.34
C LYS A 153 2.93 8.89 12.31
N LEU A 154 2.57 9.45 13.46
CA LEU A 154 1.42 10.33 13.62
C LEU A 154 1.89 11.78 13.71
N MET A 155 1.23 12.66 12.96
CA MET A 155 1.49 14.09 12.93
C MET A 155 0.19 14.88 13.02
N SER A 156 0.28 16.16 13.35
CA SER A 156 -0.84 17.08 13.17
C SER A 156 -1.02 17.46 11.70
N SER A 157 -2.13 18.13 11.39
CA SER A 157 -2.45 18.62 10.04
C SER A 157 -1.42 19.56 9.41
N ASP A 158 -0.55 20.18 10.21
CA ASP A 158 0.59 21.00 9.76
C ASP A 158 1.90 20.21 9.62
N SER A 159 1.83 18.88 9.65
CA SER A 159 2.96 17.94 9.58
C SER A 159 3.92 18.00 10.78
N THR A 160 3.49 18.56 11.92
CA THR A 160 4.28 18.48 13.15
C THR A 160 4.22 17.08 13.76
N PHE A 161 5.37 16.51 14.09
CA PHE A 161 5.48 15.20 14.72
C PHE A 161 4.80 15.13 16.09
N ILE A 162 3.97 14.10 16.30
CA ILE A 162 3.32 13.80 17.58
C ILE A 162 3.97 12.57 18.21
N LEU A 163 3.92 11.43 17.51
CA LEU A 163 4.44 10.16 18.01
C LEU A 163 4.81 9.19 16.86
N LYS A 164 5.64 8.20 17.19
CA LYS A 164 5.95 7.04 16.34
C LYS A 164 5.53 5.75 17.04
N ARG A 165 5.06 4.75 16.30
CA ARG A 165 4.79 3.39 16.78
C ARG A 165 5.26 2.35 15.79
N GLU A 166 5.78 1.25 16.30
CA GLU A 166 5.99 0.04 15.52
C GLU A 166 4.79 -0.88 15.74
N LEU A 167 4.16 -1.33 14.65
CA LEU A 167 2.99 -2.18 14.66
C LEU A 167 3.39 -3.57 14.13
N SER A 168 3.06 -4.62 14.87
CA SER A 168 3.38 -6.01 14.48
C SER A 168 2.15 -6.91 14.35
N HIS A 169 0.96 -6.34 14.50
CA HIS A 169 -0.32 -7.07 14.45
C HIS A 169 -1.15 -6.57 13.27
N LYS A 170 -2.11 -7.40 12.82
CA LYS A 170 -3.04 -7.04 11.74
C LYS A 170 -3.98 -5.89 12.09
N THR A 171 -4.13 -5.56 13.36
CA THR A 171 -4.97 -4.46 13.85
C THR A 171 -4.13 -3.53 14.70
N TYR A 172 -4.44 -2.24 14.65
CA TYR A 172 -3.72 -1.24 15.45
C TYR A 172 -4.68 -0.28 16.16
N GLU A 173 -4.14 0.37 17.18
CA GLU A 173 -4.88 1.34 17.98
C GLU A 173 -3.92 2.43 18.50
N LEU A 174 -4.31 3.68 18.26
CA LEU A 174 -3.68 4.87 18.81
C LEU A 174 -4.66 5.53 19.76
N ASN A 175 -4.29 5.63 21.03
CA ASN A 175 -5.14 6.11 22.11
C ASN A 175 -4.64 7.43 22.68
N ASN A 176 -5.52 8.07 23.45
CA ASN A 176 -5.23 9.29 24.20
C ASN A 176 -4.70 10.41 23.30
N LEU A 177 -5.34 10.59 22.15
CA LEU A 177 -4.98 11.63 21.18
C LEU A 177 -5.75 12.92 21.46
N ASN A 178 -5.16 14.06 21.10
CA ASN A 178 -5.88 15.33 21.09
C ASN A 178 -6.95 15.35 19.98
N ASN A 179 -8.02 16.11 20.19
CA ASN A 179 -9.11 16.28 19.23
C ASN A 179 -8.76 17.27 18.11
N ILE A 180 -7.83 16.85 17.25
CA ILE A 180 -7.33 17.61 16.10
C ILE A 180 -7.35 16.73 14.86
N ASP A 181 -7.18 17.35 13.69
CA ASP A 181 -6.90 16.63 12.46
C ASP A 181 -5.48 16.06 12.52
N HIS A 182 -5.35 14.78 12.16
CA HIS A 182 -4.09 14.04 12.17
C HIS A 182 -3.68 13.65 10.75
N ILE A 183 -2.38 13.45 10.58
CA ILE A 183 -1.79 12.79 9.42
C ILE A 183 -1.15 11.49 9.91
N ILE A 184 -1.45 10.39 9.25
CA ILE A 184 -0.79 9.09 9.44
C ILE A 184 0.10 8.83 8.23
N GLU A 185 1.38 8.59 8.48
CA GLU A 185 2.32 8.01 7.52
C GLU A 185 2.75 6.65 8.07
N ALA A 186 2.71 5.61 7.24
CA ALA A 186 3.26 4.32 7.64
C ALA A 186 4.04 3.65 6.51
N TYR A 187 5.09 2.91 6.87
CA TYR A 187 5.91 2.16 5.92
C TYR A 187 6.46 0.87 6.54
N ILE A 188 6.85 -0.08 5.68
CA ILE A 188 7.59 -1.28 6.08
C ILE A 188 9.04 -1.12 5.63
N ASP A 189 9.95 -1.10 6.60
CA ASP A 189 11.39 -1.00 6.35
C ASP A 189 11.94 -2.38 5.98
N LEU A 190 12.06 -2.65 4.68
CA LEU A 190 12.46 -3.97 4.18
C LEU A 190 13.96 -4.19 4.31
N ASN A 191 14.75 -3.13 4.30
CA ASN A 191 16.21 -3.21 4.34
C ASN A 191 16.82 -2.84 5.71
N ASN A 192 15.97 -2.53 6.70
CA ASN A 192 16.30 -2.18 8.07
C ASN A 192 17.21 -0.95 8.19
N ASN A 193 17.05 0.04 7.30
CA ASN A 193 17.85 1.26 7.31
C ASN A 193 17.21 2.42 8.12
N ASN A 194 16.03 2.19 8.70
CA ASN A 194 15.15 3.12 9.44
C ASN A 194 14.61 4.30 8.62
N ASN A 195 14.57 4.18 7.29
CA ASN A 195 14.04 5.18 6.37
C ASN A 195 13.18 4.51 5.32
N TYR A 196 12.12 5.19 4.90
CA TYR A 196 11.32 4.75 3.77
C TYR A 196 12.08 4.92 2.44
N GLU A 197 12.16 3.86 1.63
CA GLU A 197 12.64 3.90 0.25
C GLU A 197 11.49 3.87 -0.77
N TYR A 198 11.29 5.01 -1.45
CA TYR A 198 10.27 5.18 -2.47
C TYR A 198 10.28 4.07 -3.53
N GLY A 199 9.12 3.46 -3.75
CA GLY A 199 8.86 2.43 -4.76
C GLY A 199 9.50 1.07 -4.50
N LYS A 200 10.25 0.91 -3.41
CA LYS A 200 10.78 -0.38 -2.98
C LYS A 200 10.14 -0.92 -1.71
N GLU A 201 9.46 -0.04 -0.98
CA GLU A 201 8.89 -0.37 0.32
C GLU A 201 7.39 -0.05 0.32
N PRO A 202 6.58 -0.88 0.97
CA PRO A 202 5.18 -0.59 1.19
C PRO A 202 5.01 0.69 2.01
N TYR A 203 4.11 1.56 1.56
CA TYR A 203 3.81 2.85 2.17
C TYR A 203 2.30 3.13 2.15
N CYS A 204 1.84 3.93 3.12
CA CYS A 204 0.50 4.52 3.10
C CYS A 204 0.48 5.90 3.76
N TYR A 205 -0.47 6.74 3.34
CA TYR A 205 -0.68 8.09 3.85
C TYR A 205 -2.18 8.38 4.03
N TYR A 206 -2.58 8.87 5.20
CA TYR A 206 -3.97 9.23 5.49
C TYR A 206 -4.09 10.55 6.23
N GLN A 207 -5.07 11.37 5.85
CA GLN A 207 -5.55 12.49 6.65
C GLN A 207 -6.77 12.03 7.45
N VAL A 208 -6.72 12.19 8.76
CA VAL A 208 -7.74 11.72 9.69
C VAL A 208 -8.37 12.92 10.39
N PRO A 209 -9.64 13.24 10.12
CA PRO A 209 -10.30 14.39 10.74
C PRO A 209 -10.50 14.21 12.25
N ALA A 210 -10.54 15.32 12.98
CA ALA A 210 -10.77 15.38 14.41
C ALA A 210 -12.10 14.71 14.81
N ASN A 211 -12.01 13.52 15.41
CA ASN A 211 -13.15 12.79 15.95
C ASN A 211 -12.75 12.07 17.24
N LEU A 212 -13.76 11.77 18.07
CA LEU A 212 -13.57 10.96 19.27
C LEU A 212 -13.11 9.54 18.93
N PHE A 213 -13.66 8.96 17.86
CA PHE A 213 -13.30 7.65 17.33
C PHE A 213 -13.19 7.72 15.82
N SER A 214 -12.03 7.33 15.28
CA SER A 214 -11.80 7.20 13.84
C SER A 214 -11.41 5.76 13.49
N SER A 215 -12.02 5.23 12.44
CA SER A 215 -11.65 3.93 11.85
C SER A 215 -10.88 4.18 10.56
N VAL A 216 -9.62 3.75 10.49
CA VAL A 216 -8.75 3.95 9.32
C VAL A 216 -7.98 2.66 9.07
N ASP A 217 -8.29 1.98 7.98
CA ASP A 217 -7.53 0.82 7.54
C ASP A 217 -6.29 1.29 6.77
N LEU A 218 -5.12 0.75 7.14
CA LEU A 218 -3.85 1.10 6.52
C LEU A 218 -3.60 0.18 5.34
N GLU A 219 -3.77 0.69 4.12
CA GLU A 219 -3.50 -0.03 2.88
C GLU A 219 -2.03 0.15 2.48
N MET A 220 -1.19 -0.80 2.92
CA MET A 220 0.23 -0.84 2.62
C MET A 220 0.44 -1.26 1.17
N SER A 221 0.98 -0.35 0.36
CA SER A 221 1.17 -0.57 -1.07
C SER A 221 2.52 -0.07 -1.57
N TYR A 222 3.04 -0.71 -2.61
CA TYR A 222 4.23 -0.25 -3.31
C TYR A 222 3.85 0.91 -4.23
N GLU A 223 4.63 1.98 -4.14
CA GLU A 223 4.57 3.06 -5.11
C GLU A 223 5.11 2.57 -6.45
N ASP A 224 4.28 2.64 -7.49
CA ASP A 224 4.71 2.38 -8.86
C ASP A 224 4.83 3.71 -9.60
N SER A 225 5.96 3.92 -10.27
CA SER A 225 6.20 5.10 -11.11
C SER A 225 6.51 4.73 -12.56
N LEU A 226 6.59 3.43 -12.87
CA LEU A 226 6.79 2.97 -14.22
C LEU A 226 5.49 3.15 -14.99
N LYS A 227 5.63 3.59 -16.24
CA LYS A 227 4.48 3.73 -17.12
C LYS A 227 4.32 2.42 -17.89
N PRO A 228 3.07 1.99 -18.18
CA PRO A 228 2.86 0.77 -18.93
C PRO A 228 3.39 0.89 -20.36
N GLU A 229 3.99 -0.18 -20.89
CA GLU A 229 4.53 -0.26 -22.25
C GLU A 229 3.86 -1.38 -23.06
N LEU A 230 3.97 -1.33 -24.40
CA LEU A 230 3.54 -2.41 -25.29
C LEU A 230 4.73 -3.35 -25.55
N LYS A 231 4.63 -4.60 -25.12
CA LYS A 231 5.69 -5.62 -25.28
C LYS A 231 5.62 -6.33 -26.63
N SER A 232 4.43 -6.73 -27.05
CA SER A 232 4.24 -7.49 -28.29
C SER A 232 2.87 -7.26 -28.90
N ALA A 233 2.76 -7.50 -30.21
CA ALA A 233 1.53 -7.48 -30.97
C ALA A 233 1.47 -8.70 -31.91
N LYS A 234 0.30 -9.32 -32.03
CA LYS A 234 0.08 -10.48 -32.90
C LYS A 234 -1.30 -10.42 -33.53
N ALA A 235 -1.39 -10.57 -34.86
CA ALA A 235 -2.64 -10.87 -35.54
C ALA A 235 -2.94 -12.37 -35.39
N VAL A 236 -3.88 -12.71 -34.51
CA VAL A 236 -4.28 -14.10 -34.24
C VAL A 236 -5.11 -14.65 -35.40
N TRP A 237 -6.06 -13.84 -35.86
CA TRP A 237 -6.91 -14.08 -37.02
C TRP A 237 -6.93 -12.85 -37.92
N ASN A 238 -7.63 -12.96 -39.05
CA ASN A 238 -7.80 -11.88 -40.00
C ASN A 238 -8.63 -10.71 -39.48
N ASN A 239 -9.19 -10.79 -38.28
CA ASN A 239 -9.97 -9.71 -37.67
C ASN A 239 -9.61 -9.52 -36.18
N MET A 240 -8.56 -10.18 -35.68
CA MET A 240 -8.22 -10.21 -34.27
C MET A 240 -6.74 -9.94 -34.07
N ILE A 241 -6.45 -8.88 -33.33
CA ILE A 241 -5.10 -8.53 -32.89
C ILE A 241 -5.04 -8.62 -31.36
N GLU A 242 -4.01 -9.27 -30.84
CA GLU A 242 -3.69 -9.28 -29.41
C GLU A 242 -2.42 -8.46 -29.15
N LEU A 243 -2.50 -7.56 -28.18
CA LEU A 243 -1.35 -6.83 -27.64
C LEU A 243 -1.05 -7.33 -26.23
N THR A 244 0.23 -7.49 -25.92
CA THR A 244 0.70 -7.79 -24.56
C THR A 244 1.41 -6.55 -24.00
N CYS A 245 1.03 -6.14 -22.80
CA CYS A 245 1.54 -4.97 -22.11
C CYS A 245 2.64 -5.34 -21.11
N SER A 246 3.33 -4.34 -20.56
CA SER A 246 4.35 -4.55 -19.51
C SER A 246 3.79 -5.16 -18.24
N GLU A 247 2.52 -4.87 -17.95
CA GLU A 247 1.82 -5.07 -16.70
C GLU A 247 0.29 -5.02 -16.91
N GLN A 248 -0.46 -5.18 -15.82
CA GLN A 248 -1.91 -5.11 -15.85
C GLN A 248 -2.42 -3.69 -16.13
N ILE A 249 -3.31 -3.59 -17.10
CA ILE A 249 -3.84 -2.30 -17.57
C ILE A 249 -5.22 -2.06 -16.97
N SER A 250 -5.50 -0.80 -16.60
CA SER A 250 -6.83 -0.36 -16.16
C SER A 250 -7.66 0.23 -17.29
N GLY A 251 -7.01 0.82 -18.31
CA GLY A 251 -7.66 1.30 -19.53
C GLY A 251 -6.76 2.15 -20.41
N PHE A 252 -7.36 2.78 -21.43
CA PHE A 252 -6.71 3.73 -22.33
C PHE A 252 -7.72 4.76 -22.85
N ASP A 253 -7.25 5.88 -23.42
CA ASP A 253 -8.15 6.93 -23.90
C ASP A 253 -8.54 6.73 -25.37
N ALA A 254 -7.60 6.33 -26.22
CA ALA A 254 -7.91 5.98 -27.61
C ALA A 254 -6.93 4.96 -28.18
N ILE A 255 -7.40 4.23 -29.19
CA ILE A 255 -6.62 3.31 -30.00
C ILE A 255 -6.91 3.55 -31.48
N GLN A 256 -5.87 3.51 -32.30
CA GLN A 256 -5.94 3.69 -33.75
C GLN A 256 -5.04 2.67 -34.44
N ILE A 257 -5.53 2.12 -35.56
CA ILE A 257 -4.78 1.18 -36.38
C ILE A 257 -4.73 1.74 -37.80
N HIS A 258 -3.53 1.83 -38.36
CA HIS A 258 -3.31 2.25 -39.74
C HIS A 258 -2.42 1.26 -40.46
N THR A 259 -2.50 1.16 -41.79
CA THR A 259 -1.45 0.50 -42.57
C THR A 259 -0.11 1.21 -42.34
N ALA A 260 0.98 0.46 -42.26
CA ALA A 260 2.31 0.99 -41.99
C ALA A 260 3.01 1.52 -43.26
N ASP A 261 2.29 1.57 -44.39
CA ASP A 261 2.77 2.12 -45.64
C ASP A 261 2.58 3.65 -45.70
N SER A 262 3.02 4.26 -46.81
CA SER A 262 2.87 5.70 -47.02
C SER A 262 1.41 6.16 -47.15
N LEU A 263 0.47 5.23 -47.37
CA LEU A 263 -0.96 5.56 -47.52
C LEU A 263 -1.62 5.72 -46.15
N SER A 264 -1.12 5.02 -45.13
CA SER A 264 -1.58 5.12 -43.73
C SER A 264 -3.10 5.02 -43.63
N GLN A 265 -3.69 4.04 -44.32
CA GLN A 265 -5.12 3.81 -44.33
C GLN A 265 -5.59 3.35 -42.96
N GLN A 266 -6.63 3.99 -42.41
CA GLN A 266 -7.20 3.64 -41.13
C GLN A 266 -7.99 2.32 -41.23
N ILE A 267 -7.79 1.45 -40.23
CA ILE A 267 -8.55 0.22 -40.01
C ILE A 267 -9.61 0.47 -38.96
N LEU A 268 -10.85 0.07 -39.24
CA LEU A 268 -11.95 0.18 -38.30
C LEU A 268 -11.79 -0.85 -37.16
N ILE A 269 -11.82 -0.35 -35.93
CA ILE A 269 -11.92 -1.16 -34.71
C ILE A 269 -13.40 -1.34 -34.39
N ILE A 270 -13.84 -2.59 -34.34
CA ILE A 270 -15.21 -2.98 -34.03
C ILE A 270 -15.41 -2.96 -32.52
N GLU A 271 -14.50 -3.60 -31.78
CA GLU A 271 -14.59 -3.76 -30.33
C GLU A 271 -13.21 -4.12 -29.75
N ASN A 272 -13.00 -3.94 -28.46
CA ASN A 272 -11.77 -4.39 -27.78
C ASN A 272 -12.09 -4.91 -26.38
N SER A 273 -11.31 -5.88 -25.89
CA SER A 273 -11.40 -6.38 -24.52
C SER A 273 -10.03 -6.27 -23.85
N LEU A 274 -10.05 -5.88 -22.57
CA LEU A 274 -8.86 -5.82 -21.75
C LEU A 274 -8.94 -6.87 -20.64
N ASN A 275 -7.99 -7.81 -20.66
CA ASN A 275 -7.88 -8.86 -19.68
C ASN A 275 -6.47 -8.90 -19.11
N SER A 276 -6.32 -8.43 -17.88
CA SER A 276 -5.02 -8.30 -17.21
C SER A 276 -4.07 -7.40 -18.01
N ASP A 277 -3.04 -7.97 -18.60
CA ASP A 277 -1.98 -7.34 -19.40
C ASP A 277 -2.17 -7.57 -20.90
N VAL A 278 -3.28 -8.20 -21.32
CA VAL A 278 -3.59 -8.49 -22.72
C VAL A 278 -4.77 -7.62 -23.19
N LEU A 279 -4.58 -6.94 -24.32
CA LEU A 279 -5.61 -6.19 -25.03
C LEU A 279 -5.94 -6.90 -26.35
N SER A 280 -7.13 -7.47 -26.44
CA SER A 280 -7.67 -8.09 -27.65
C SER A 280 -8.49 -7.06 -28.43
N ILE A 281 -8.24 -6.91 -29.73
CA ILE A 281 -8.82 -5.86 -30.57
C ILE A 281 -9.46 -6.49 -31.80
N LEU A 282 -10.78 -6.41 -31.87
CA LEU A 282 -11.59 -6.89 -32.99
C LEU A 282 -11.67 -5.79 -34.04
N THR A 283 -11.30 -6.10 -35.28
CA THR A 283 -11.23 -5.15 -36.39
C THR A 283 -12.06 -5.61 -37.58
N GLU A 284 -12.20 -4.75 -38.58
CA GLU A 284 -12.52 -5.22 -39.93
C GLU A 284 -11.42 -6.16 -40.48
N PRO A 285 -11.71 -6.97 -41.53
CA PRO A 285 -10.75 -7.92 -42.06
C PRO A 285 -9.43 -7.28 -42.52
N LEU A 286 -8.35 -7.78 -41.95
CA LEU A 286 -6.96 -7.51 -42.26
C LEU A 286 -6.51 -8.37 -43.46
N ASP A 287 -5.45 -7.91 -44.11
CA ASP A 287 -4.72 -8.65 -45.13
C ASP A 287 -3.32 -9.03 -44.59
N THR A 288 -2.35 -9.23 -45.49
CA THR A 288 -0.96 -9.58 -45.11
C THR A 288 -0.05 -8.35 -44.96
N LEU A 289 -0.58 -7.13 -45.03
CA LEU A 289 0.19 -5.91 -44.83
C LEU A 289 0.63 -5.76 -43.38
N ARG A 290 1.57 -4.84 -43.16
CA ARG A 290 2.00 -4.44 -41.84
C ARG A 290 1.16 -3.27 -41.36
N TYR A 291 0.76 -3.29 -40.10
CA TYR A 291 -0.07 -2.26 -39.48
C TYR A 291 0.68 -1.59 -38.32
N ASN A 292 0.44 -0.29 -38.14
CA ASN A 292 0.89 0.50 -37.01
C ASN A 292 -0.29 0.74 -36.06
N ILE A 293 -0.13 0.32 -34.81
CA ILE A 293 -1.13 0.47 -33.76
C ILE A 293 -0.64 1.55 -32.81
N THR A 294 -1.43 2.62 -32.67
CA THR A 294 -1.17 3.73 -31.76
C THR A 294 -2.18 3.70 -30.63
N ILE A 295 -1.70 3.67 -29.38
CA ILE A 295 -2.54 3.79 -28.17
C ILE A 295 -2.17 5.07 -27.44
N THR A 296 -3.16 5.88 -27.11
CA THR A 296 -2.99 7.08 -26.31
C THR A 296 -3.45 6.84 -24.88
N ARG A 297 -2.67 7.36 -23.94
CA ARG A 297 -3.01 7.32 -22.51
C ARG A 297 -3.31 5.92 -21.96
N LEU A 298 -2.44 4.95 -22.26
CA LEU A 298 -2.46 3.62 -21.64
C LEU A 298 -2.17 3.76 -20.14
N LYS A 299 -3.05 3.24 -19.28
CA LYS A 299 -3.01 3.36 -17.82
C LYS A 299 -2.89 2.00 -17.14
N ASP A 300 -2.01 1.87 -16.17
CA ASP A 300 -1.92 0.68 -15.32
C ASP A 300 -2.97 0.71 -14.19
N MET A 301 -2.93 -0.27 -13.28
CA MET A 301 -3.79 -0.31 -12.09
C MET A 301 -3.43 0.74 -11.01
N LYS A 302 -2.22 1.30 -11.06
CA LYS A 302 -1.71 2.34 -10.14
C LYS A 302 -1.89 3.76 -10.71
N MET A 303 -2.59 3.88 -11.84
CA MET A 303 -2.88 5.12 -12.58
C MET A 303 -1.65 5.79 -13.23
N ASN A 304 -0.51 5.12 -13.32
CA ASN A 304 0.58 5.57 -14.18
C ASN A 304 0.15 5.52 -15.65
N CYS A 305 0.56 6.53 -16.41
CA CYS A 305 0.03 6.71 -17.75
C CYS A 305 1.13 7.01 -18.77
N SER A 306 1.18 6.20 -19.82
CA SER A 306 1.97 6.45 -21.02
C SER A 306 1.27 7.44 -21.93
N ASP A 307 1.99 8.39 -22.53
CA ASP A 307 1.36 9.46 -23.34
C ASP A 307 0.83 8.91 -24.67
N SER A 308 1.73 8.33 -25.48
CA SER A 308 1.40 7.70 -26.76
C SER A 308 2.40 6.57 -27.04
N LEU A 309 1.88 5.36 -27.29
CA LEU A 309 2.67 4.16 -27.58
C LEU A 309 2.35 3.68 -28.99
N GLN A 310 3.36 3.13 -29.66
CA GLN A 310 3.23 2.56 -30.99
C GLN A 310 3.83 1.17 -31.05
N ILE A 311 3.14 0.26 -31.74
CA ILE A 311 3.65 -1.09 -32.03
C ILE A 311 3.20 -1.54 -33.41
N PHE A 312 4.04 -2.32 -34.07
CA PHE A 312 3.75 -2.86 -35.40
C PHE A 312 3.34 -4.32 -35.32
N VAL A 313 2.41 -4.72 -36.19
CA VAL A 313 1.99 -6.11 -36.35
C VAL A 313 1.88 -6.44 -37.84
N ASP A 314 2.33 -7.64 -38.22
CA ASP A 314 2.04 -8.17 -39.55
C ASP A 314 0.65 -8.82 -39.54
N GLY A 315 -0.18 -8.45 -40.51
CA GLY A 315 -1.55 -8.95 -40.62
C GLY A 315 -1.63 -10.43 -40.95
N SER A 316 -2.83 -10.98 -40.80
CA SER A 316 -3.13 -12.38 -41.06
C SER A 316 -4.36 -12.50 -41.95
N VAL A 317 -4.41 -13.55 -42.77
CA VAL A 317 -5.60 -13.93 -43.55
C VAL A 317 -6.27 -15.20 -42.99
N VAL A 318 -5.78 -15.70 -41.86
CA VAL A 318 -6.35 -16.89 -41.19
C VAL A 318 -7.70 -16.52 -40.62
N GLN A 319 -8.77 -17.20 -41.05
CA GLN A 319 -10.09 -17.00 -40.49
C GLN A 319 -10.25 -17.74 -39.17
N ASP A 320 -11.06 -17.17 -38.28
CA ASP A 320 -11.48 -17.87 -37.09
C ASP A 320 -12.42 -19.03 -37.44
N SER A 321 -12.21 -20.16 -36.78
CA SER A 321 -13.01 -21.37 -36.90
C SER A 321 -13.34 -21.99 -35.54
N ILE A 322 -12.96 -21.31 -34.44
CA ILE A 322 -13.16 -21.76 -33.08
C ILE A 322 -14.43 -21.09 -32.57
N PRO A 323 -15.40 -21.85 -32.05
CA PRO A 323 -16.57 -21.25 -31.43
C PRO A 323 -16.24 -20.67 -30.05
N PRO A 324 -16.99 -19.65 -29.61
CA PRO A 324 -16.81 -19.07 -28.29
C PRO A 324 -17.17 -20.06 -27.17
N GLU A 325 -16.36 -20.09 -26.11
CA GLU A 325 -16.55 -20.92 -24.92
C GLU A 325 -16.83 -20.06 -23.68
N ILE A 326 -17.61 -20.57 -22.73
CA ILE A 326 -17.78 -19.94 -21.41
C ILE A 326 -16.57 -20.27 -20.52
N ILE A 327 -15.68 -19.29 -20.31
CA ILE A 327 -14.55 -19.43 -19.38
C ILE A 327 -15.03 -19.49 -17.94
N SER A 328 -15.97 -18.61 -17.57
CA SER A 328 -16.49 -18.59 -16.20
C SER A 328 -17.92 -18.10 -16.15
N VAL A 329 -18.66 -18.63 -15.18
CA VAL A 329 -20.03 -18.22 -14.92
C VAL A 329 -20.34 -18.19 -13.43
N PHE A 330 -21.06 -17.15 -13.04
CA PHE A 330 -21.70 -17.02 -11.74
C PHE A 330 -23.21 -16.82 -11.96
N PRO A 331 -24.08 -17.56 -11.27
CA PRO A 331 -23.76 -18.67 -10.38
C PRO A 331 -23.18 -19.86 -11.14
N ARG A 332 -22.32 -20.65 -10.49
CA ARG A 332 -21.82 -21.91 -11.08
C ARG A 332 -22.97 -22.91 -11.23
N ASN A 333 -22.84 -23.86 -12.14
CA ASN A 333 -23.83 -24.92 -12.30
C ASN A 333 -24.02 -25.71 -10.98
N GLY A 334 -25.27 -25.88 -10.55
CA GLY A 334 -25.67 -26.49 -9.28
C GLY A 334 -25.52 -25.59 -8.05
N ALA A 335 -25.15 -24.31 -8.19
CA ALA A 335 -24.90 -23.43 -7.06
C ALA A 335 -26.20 -22.93 -6.39
N THR A 336 -26.07 -22.54 -5.12
CA THR A 336 -27.10 -21.78 -4.41
C THR A 336 -26.70 -20.30 -4.31
N VAL A 337 -27.66 -19.38 -4.42
CA VAL A 337 -27.43 -17.93 -4.30
C VAL A 337 -28.29 -17.30 -3.22
N ASP A 338 -27.69 -16.50 -2.34
CA ASP A 338 -28.40 -15.82 -1.25
C ASP A 338 -29.06 -14.50 -1.71
N ASN A 339 -29.80 -14.56 -2.81
CA ASN A 339 -30.50 -13.41 -3.38
C ASN A 339 -31.61 -13.86 -4.33
N LEU A 340 -32.79 -13.24 -4.25
CA LEU A 340 -33.92 -13.48 -5.17
C LEU A 340 -33.81 -12.68 -6.49
N LYS A 341 -32.85 -11.76 -6.60
CA LYS A 341 -32.45 -11.10 -7.84
C LYS A 341 -30.94 -11.27 -8.03
N PRO A 342 -30.46 -12.51 -8.20
CA PRO A 342 -29.04 -12.77 -8.27
C PRO A 342 -28.44 -12.06 -9.48
N ARG A 343 -27.21 -11.58 -9.31
CA ARG A 343 -26.38 -11.16 -10.44
C ARG A 343 -25.89 -12.42 -11.13
N ILE A 344 -26.04 -12.45 -12.44
CA ILE A 344 -25.51 -13.49 -13.30
C ILE A 344 -24.33 -12.86 -14.05
N MET A 345 -23.16 -13.48 -14.00
CA MET A 345 -21.96 -12.98 -14.66
C MET A 345 -21.41 -14.09 -15.55
N ILE A 346 -21.21 -13.80 -16.83
CA ILE A 346 -20.70 -14.76 -17.81
C ILE A 346 -19.46 -14.14 -18.45
N GLN A 347 -18.39 -14.91 -18.55
CA GLN A 347 -17.16 -14.58 -19.28
C GLN A 347 -17.00 -15.55 -20.43
N PHE A 348 -16.71 -15.02 -21.62
CA PHE A 348 -16.42 -15.80 -22.82
C PHE A 348 -14.91 -15.87 -23.11
N SER A 349 -14.51 -16.82 -23.96
CA SER A 349 -13.14 -16.99 -24.45
C SER A 349 -12.66 -15.89 -25.38
N GLU A 350 -13.59 -15.08 -25.88
CA GLU A 350 -13.36 -14.07 -26.90
C GLU A 350 -14.41 -12.95 -26.80
N ILE A 351 -14.28 -11.95 -27.67
CA ILE A 351 -15.18 -10.81 -27.74
C ILE A 351 -16.51 -11.23 -28.37
N ILE A 352 -17.61 -11.04 -27.64
CA ILE A 352 -18.97 -11.27 -28.11
C ILE A 352 -19.67 -9.93 -28.33
N LEU A 353 -20.22 -9.74 -29.52
CA LEU A 353 -21.03 -8.56 -29.82
C LEU A 353 -22.44 -8.71 -29.23
N GLU A 354 -23.07 -7.59 -28.87
CA GLU A 354 -24.37 -7.63 -28.19
C GLU A 354 -25.45 -8.30 -29.03
N GLN A 355 -25.46 -8.04 -30.34
CA GLN A 355 -26.38 -8.66 -31.28
C GLN A 355 -26.19 -10.19 -31.43
N ASN A 356 -25.01 -10.70 -31.06
CA ASN A 356 -24.68 -12.12 -31.13
C ASN A 356 -24.81 -12.81 -29.77
N PHE A 357 -25.27 -12.10 -28.73
CA PHE A 357 -25.48 -12.65 -27.40
C PHE A 357 -26.98 -12.76 -27.10
N SER A 358 -27.42 -13.93 -26.65
CA SER A 358 -28.75 -14.09 -26.08
C SER A 358 -28.74 -15.03 -24.89
N ALA A 359 -29.52 -14.70 -23.86
CA ALA A 359 -29.67 -15.52 -22.68
C ALA A 359 -31.15 -15.62 -22.28
N LYS A 360 -31.56 -16.82 -21.85
CA LYS A 360 -32.92 -17.10 -21.38
C LYS A 360 -32.85 -17.71 -19.99
N LEU A 361 -33.63 -17.17 -19.06
CA LEU A 361 -33.79 -17.72 -17.72
C LEU A 361 -35.16 -18.37 -17.61
N ARG A 362 -35.21 -19.62 -17.14
CA ARG A 362 -36.46 -20.38 -16.96
C ARG A 362 -36.51 -21.03 -15.59
N ALA A 363 -37.70 -21.08 -14.99
CA ALA A 363 -37.93 -21.93 -13.82
C ALA A 363 -38.01 -23.40 -14.25
N LEU A 364 -37.24 -24.27 -13.61
CA LEU A 364 -37.14 -25.68 -13.98
C LEU A 364 -38.47 -26.44 -13.77
N GLU A 365 -39.23 -26.06 -12.73
CA GLU A 365 -40.46 -26.74 -12.33
C GLU A 365 -41.68 -26.33 -13.16
N SER A 366 -41.84 -25.02 -13.44
CA SER A 366 -43.01 -24.48 -14.12
C SER A 366 -42.79 -24.23 -15.61
N GLY A 367 -41.53 -24.17 -16.06
CA GLY A 367 -41.16 -23.72 -17.40
C GLY A 367 -41.36 -22.21 -17.62
N GLU A 368 -41.73 -21.45 -16.59
CA GLU A 368 -41.94 -20.00 -16.67
C GLU A 368 -40.64 -19.29 -17.05
N GLU A 369 -40.70 -18.41 -18.05
CA GLU A 369 -39.56 -17.61 -18.49
C GLU A 369 -39.46 -16.29 -17.72
N PHE A 370 -38.24 -15.92 -17.37
CA PHE A 370 -37.93 -14.69 -16.67
C PHE A 370 -37.12 -13.78 -17.58
N GLN A 371 -37.59 -12.54 -17.74
CA GLN A 371 -36.83 -11.51 -18.45
C GLN A 371 -35.54 -11.18 -17.68
N LEU A 372 -34.44 -11.13 -18.43
CA LEU A 372 -33.14 -10.69 -17.96
C LEU A 372 -32.87 -9.26 -18.41
N GLU A 373 -32.34 -8.45 -17.51
CA GLU A 373 -31.84 -7.11 -17.77
C GLU A 373 -30.31 -7.17 -17.80
N LEU A 374 -29.71 -6.64 -18.87
CA LEU A 374 -28.26 -6.42 -18.96
C LEU A 374 -27.88 -5.24 -18.08
N ILE A 375 -27.12 -5.50 -17.02
CA ILE A 375 -26.65 -4.48 -16.06
C ILE A 375 -25.40 -3.79 -16.62
N GLU A 376 -24.48 -4.60 -17.14
CA GLU A 376 -23.16 -4.17 -17.54
C GLU A 376 -22.64 -5.14 -18.59
N LYS A 377 -21.98 -4.59 -19.60
CA LYS A 377 -21.27 -5.35 -20.62
C LYS A 377 -19.83 -4.86 -20.64
N ASN A 378 -18.91 -5.81 -20.62
CA ASN A 378 -17.58 -5.65 -21.18
C ASN A 378 -17.50 -6.59 -22.39
N SER A 379 -16.63 -6.32 -23.36
CA SER A 379 -16.61 -6.96 -24.68
C SER A 379 -16.63 -8.49 -24.66
N ASP A 380 -16.14 -9.12 -23.59
CA ASP A 380 -16.12 -10.56 -23.32
C ASP A 380 -16.89 -10.97 -22.03
N ARG A 381 -17.48 -10.01 -21.31
CA ARG A 381 -18.21 -10.22 -20.03
C ARG A 381 -19.62 -9.65 -20.05
N TYR A 382 -20.58 -10.46 -19.67
CA TYR A 382 -21.98 -10.05 -19.56
C TYR A 382 -22.45 -10.18 -18.11
N LYS A 383 -22.95 -9.07 -17.54
CA LYS A 383 -23.61 -9.06 -16.23
C LYS A 383 -25.10 -8.86 -16.39
N LEU A 384 -25.90 -9.84 -15.98
CA LEU A 384 -27.36 -9.85 -16.08
C LEU A 384 -27.99 -9.90 -14.69
N LYS A 385 -29.26 -9.49 -14.60
CA LYS A 385 -30.13 -9.81 -13.46
C LYS A 385 -31.55 -10.10 -13.93
N PRO A 386 -32.32 -10.91 -13.20
CA PRO A 386 -33.76 -11.02 -13.42
C PRO A 386 -34.47 -9.69 -13.13
N VAL A 387 -35.40 -9.29 -14.00
CA VAL A 387 -36.25 -8.10 -13.80
C VAL A 387 -37.15 -8.30 -12.57
N GLY A 388 -37.74 -9.49 -12.45
CA GLY A 388 -38.58 -9.92 -11.32
C GLY A 388 -37.79 -10.58 -10.19
N LYS A 389 -38.41 -10.72 -9.00
CA LYS A 389 -37.84 -11.57 -7.95
C LYS A 389 -38.09 -13.03 -8.33
N LEU A 390 -37.05 -13.85 -8.26
CA LEU A 390 -37.14 -15.30 -8.34
C LEU A 390 -37.80 -15.85 -7.07
N LYS A 391 -38.39 -17.04 -7.18
CA LYS A 391 -39.03 -17.75 -6.09
C LYS A 391 -37.97 -18.46 -5.26
N ASN A 392 -38.05 -18.28 -3.94
CA ASN A 392 -37.14 -18.92 -2.99
C ASN A 392 -37.26 -20.46 -3.09
N TYR A 393 -36.14 -21.17 -2.94
CA TYR A 393 -36.07 -22.64 -2.98
C TYR A 393 -36.54 -23.29 -4.29
N SER A 394 -36.60 -22.55 -5.40
CA SER A 394 -36.98 -23.08 -6.72
C SER A 394 -35.77 -23.18 -7.65
N SER A 395 -35.70 -24.19 -8.49
CA SER A 395 -34.56 -24.34 -9.43
C SER A 395 -34.75 -23.51 -10.69
N TYR A 396 -33.69 -22.86 -11.15
CA TYR A 396 -33.67 -22.03 -12.36
C TYR A 396 -32.59 -22.47 -13.31
N THR A 397 -32.89 -22.38 -14.61
CA THR A 397 -32.02 -22.77 -15.70
C THR A 397 -31.74 -21.56 -16.59
N LEU A 398 -30.47 -21.25 -16.78
CA LEU A 398 -29.98 -20.24 -17.69
C LEU A 398 -29.44 -20.94 -18.95
N SER A 399 -30.04 -20.64 -20.10
CA SER A 399 -29.54 -21.05 -21.41
C SER A 399 -28.90 -19.85 -22.08
N VAL A 400 -27.67 -20.01 -22.57
CA VAL A 400 -26.90 -18.98 -23.26
C VAL A 400 -26.68 -19.43 -24.70
N ASN A 401 -26.95 -18.54 -25.66
CA ASN A 401 -26.57 -18.75 -27.06
C ASN A 401 -25.71 -17.59 -27.51
N VAL A 402 -24.51 -17.92 -27.98
CA VAL A 402 -23.54 -16.96 -28.51
C VAL A 402 -22.94 -17.42 -29.83
N SER A 403 -22.62 -16.45 -30.67
CA SER A 403 -21.80 -16.63 -31.86
C SER A 403 -20.69 -15.59 -31.92
N ASP A 404 -19.55 -15.96 -32.50
CA ASP A 404 -18.50 -14.99 -32.82
C ASP A 404 -18.91 -14.08 -33.99
N LEU A 405 -17.99 -13.22 -34.45
CA LEU A 405 -18.22 -12.36 -35.62
C LEU A 405 -18.26 -13.14 -36.94
N THR A 406 -17.60 -14.30 -37.01
CA THR A 406 -17.50 -15.11 -38.24
C THR A 406 -18.66 -16.09 -38.44
N GLY A 407 -19.52 -16.23 -37.42
CA GLY A 407 -20.69 -17.10 -37.40
C GLY A 407 -20.46 -18.47 -36.75
N ASN A 408 -19.31 -18.70 -36.09
CA ASN A 408 -19.09 -19.88 -35.27
C ASN A 408 -19.99 -19.80 -34.04
N ASN A 409 -20.90 -20.75 -33.93
CA ASN A 409 -21.83 -20.82 -32.79
C ASN A 409 -21.23 -21.69 -31.69
N SER A 410 -21.34 -21.22 -30.45
CA SER A 410 -21.23 -22.10 -29.28
C SER A 410 -22.16 -23.31 -29.42
N ALA A 411 -21.76 -24.46 -28.86
CA ALA A 411 -22.61 -25.64 -28.86
C ALA A 411 -23.99 -25.30 -28.24
N GLU A 412 -25.07 -25.80 -28.84
CA GLU A 412 -26.43 -25.56 -28.33
C GLU A 412 -26.53 -25.98 -26.85
N ASP A 413 -27.07 -25.08 -26.04
CA ASP A 413 -27.48 -25.30 -24.65
C ASP A 413 -26.37 -25.44 -23.59
N ASP A 414 -25.50 -24.44 -23.47
CA ASP A 414 -24.78 -24.20 -22.20
C ASP A 414 -25.78 -23.86 -21.09
N VAL A 415 -26.21 -24.92 -20.41
CA VAL A 415 -27.30 -24.91 -19.45
C VAL A 415 -26.72 -24.86 -18.04
N ILE A 416 -26.92 -23.72 -17.37
CA ILE A 416 -26.49 -23.51 -16.00
C ILE A 416 -27.70 -23.55 -15.09
N THR A 417 -27.68 -24.42 -14.08
CA THR A 417 -28.75 -24.52 -13.09
C THR A 417 -28.33 -23.91 -11.76
N PHE A 418 -29.20 -23.17 -11.09
CA PHE A 418 -28.95 -22.65 -9.73
C PHE A 418 -30.24 -22.51 -8.92
N ILE A 419 -30.10 -22.35 -7.60
CA ILE A 419 -31.21 -22.20 -6.66
C ILE A 419 -31.03 -20.94 -5.80
N PRO A 420 -31.93 -19.95 -5.85
CA PRO A 420 -31.92 -18.85 -4.89
C PRO A 420 -32.45 -19.32 -3.53
N ILE A 421 -31.67 -19.09 -2.48
CA ILE A 421 -31.98 -19.42 -1.08
C ILE A 421 -31.73 -18.18 -0.25
N LEU A 422 -32.78 -17.38 -0.02
CA LEU A 422 -32.76 -16.28 0.93
C LEU A 422 -33.26 -16.79 2.28
N ARG A 423 -32.41 -16.78 3.30
CA ARG A 423 -32.73 -17.32 4.64
C ARG A 423 -33.63 -16.40 5.46
#